data_AF-A0A957C166-F1
#
_entry.id   AF-A0A957C166-F1
#
_cell.length_a   1.000
_cell.length_b   1.000
_cell.length_c   1.000
_cell.angle_alpha   90.00
_cell.angle_beta   90.00
_cell.angle_gamma   90.00
#
_symmetry.space_group_name_H-M   'P 1'
#
loop_
_entity.id
_entity.type
_entity.pdbx_description
1 polymer ?
#
loop_
_entity_poly.entity_id
_entity_poly.type
_entity_poly.pdbx_seq_one_letter_code
_entity_poly.pdbx_strand_id
1 'polypeptide(L)'
;LGVVTDSYDSEGEIIREDDASQISQSDVENILPQFTGDIAQIPPMYSAIKQGGKKLYELARQGETVEREARSVTIHSLEILSWNAPDFELLVTCSSGTYIRSLAYDIGEALGIGAYLTGLVRTRSGSFTVENALNLDDLLQADEDFSAHLLPPLTALADWQIVPVKDEQIQAIIQGRSIPNMDDSANDYAVAVESDGHLLAILEKRGASWKPHKVFIRD
;
A
#
# COMPACT_ATOMS: atom_id res chain seq x y z
N LEU A 1 -7.71 1.95 22.96
CA LEU A 1 -9.18 1.68 23.02
C LEU A 1 -9.86 2.72 23.91
N GLY A 2 -11.16 2.98 23.74
CA GLY A 2 -11.95 3.84 24.66
C GLY A 2 -11.94 5.33 24.31
N VAL A 3 -11.33 5.71 23.19
CA VAL A 3 -11.26 7.10 22.74
C VAL A 3 -11.43 7.11 21.22
N VAL A 4 -12.14 8.11 20.72
CA VAL A 4 -12.26 8.40 19.28
C VAL A 4 -11.78 9.82 19.03
N THR A 5 -10.95 9.98 18.01
CA THR A 5 -10.53 11.30 17.49
C THR A 5 -11.17 11.57 16.13
N ASP A 6 -11.24 12.84 15.71
CA ASP A 6 -11.79 13.23 14.40
C ASP A 6 -10.94 12.75 13.20
N SER A 7 -9.64 12.53 13.41
CA SER A 7 -8.68 12.02 12.42
C SER A 7 -8.51 10.50 12.44
N TYR A 8 -9.07 9.83 13.45
CA TYR A 8 -8.84 8.41 13.78
C TYR A 8 -7.38 8.07 14.12
N ASP A 9 -6.57 9.07 14.46
CA ASP A 9 -5.21 8.92 14.98
C ASP A 9 -4.92 9.88 16.15
N SER A 10 -3.73 9.78 16.72
CA SER A 10 -3.28 10.57 17.88
C SER A 10 -3.10 12.06 17.60
N GLU A 11 -3.12 12.50 16.34
CA GLU A 11 -2.98 13.93 15.98
C GLU A 11 -4.33 14.67 15.96
N GLY A 12 -5.45 13.95 16.03
CA GLY A 12 -6.79 14.51 15.99
C GLY A 12 -7.30 15.01 17.34
N GLU A 13 -8.43 15.73 17.30
CA GLU A 13 -9.15 16.15 18.50
C GLU A 13 -10.04 15.02 19.01
N ILE A 14 -10.09 14.82 20.33
CA ILE A 14 -10.96 13.84 20.97
C ILE A 14 -12.42 14.25 20.77
N ILE A 15 -13.23 13.36 20.20
CA ILE A 15 -14.67 13.57 19.97
C ILE A 15 -15.55 12.64 20.79
N ARG A 16 -15.01 11.54 21.32
CA ARG A 16 -15.72 10.61 22.20
C ARG A 16 -14.75 9.89 23.13
N GLU A 17 -15.16 9.65 24.37
CA GLU A 17 -14.45 8.85 25.36
C GLU A 17 -15.44 7.88 26.02
N ASP A 18 -15.01 6.63 26.17
CA ASP A 18 -15.77 5.53 26.76
C ASP A 18 -14.86 4.69 27.67
N ASP A 19 -15.43 4.00 28.66
CA ASP A 19 -14.65 3.16 29.58
C ASP A 19 -14.22 1.83 28.92
N ALA A 20 -12.93 1.69 28.66
CA ALA A 20 -12.33 0.47 28.11
C ALA A 20 -11.88 -0.54 29.18
N SER A 21 -12.09 -0.27 30.48
CA SER A 21 -11.54 -1.08 31.59
C SER A 21 -12.01 -2.54 31.61
N GLN A 22 -13.17 -2.83 30.99
CA GLN A 22 -13.75 -4.18 30.92
C GLN A 22 -13.37 -4.95 29.66
N ILE A 23 -12.70 -4.31 28.69
CA ILE A 23 -12.31 -4.99 27.45
C ILE A 23 -11.05 -5.83 27.70
N SER A 24 -11.15 -7.11 27.37
CA SER A 24 -10.06 -8.08 27.42
C SER A 24 -9.46 -8.32 26.04
N GLN A 25 -8.26 -8.91 26.01
CA GLN A 25 -7.64 -9.37 24.76
C GLN A 25 -8.58 -10.31 23.98
N SER A 26 -9.26 -11.21 24.69
CA SER A 26 -10.17 -12.17 24.06
C SER A 26 -11.39 -11.50 23.42
N ASP A 27 -11.86 -10.37 23.93
CA ASP A 27 -12.95 -9.61 23.30
C ASP A 27 -12.52 -9.10 21.93
N VAL A 28 -11.28 -8.61 21.82
CA VAL A 28 -10.68 -8.18 20.54
C VAL A 28 -10.49 -9.37 19.61
N GLU A 29 -9.89 -10.47 20.08
CA GLU A 29 -9.68 -11.69 19.30
C GLU A 29 -10.98 -12.23 18.69
N ASN A 30 -12.08 -12.19 19.44
CA ASN A 30 -13.39 -12.65 18.99
C ASN A 30 -13.96 -11.82 17.83
N ILE A 31 -13.57 -10.55 17.71
CA ILE A 31 -14.04 -9.66 16.64
C ILE A 31 -13.03 -9.48 15.49
N LEU A 32 -11.77 -9.91 15.60
CA LEU A 32 -10.85 -9.81 14.46
C LEU A 32 -11.32 -10.57 13.19
N PRO A 33 -12.01 -11.73 13.29
CA PRO A 33 -12.48 -12.46 12.11
C PRO A 33 -13.44 -11.67 11.20
N GLN A 34 -14.28 -10.76 11.72
CA GLN A 34 -15.17 -9.94 10.89
C GLN A 34 -14.43 -8.88 10.05
N PHE A 35 -13.17 -8.59 10.38
CA PHE A 35 -12.32 -7.68 9.62
C PHE A 35 -11.36 -8.40 8.68
N THR A 36 -11.35 -9.73 8.65
CA THR A 36 -10.45 -10.52 7.78
C THR A 36 -11.18 -10.91 6.50
N GLY A 37 -10.49 -10.84 5.36
CA GLY A 37 -11.05 -11.04 4.03
C GLY A 37 -11.43 -9.73 3.34
N ASP A 38 -12.37 -9.80 2.39
CA ASP A 38 -12.84 -8.64 1.64
C ASP A 38 -13.82 -7.83 2.50
N ILE A 39 -13.47 -6.58 2.77
CA ILE A 39 -14.26 -5.66 3.59
C ILE A 39 -14.48 -4.33 2.86
N ALA A 40 -15.48 -3.58 3.29
CA ALA A 40 -15.74 -2.22 2.84
C ALA A 40 -15.26 -1.24 3.91
N GLN A 41 -14.32 -0.35 3.58
CA GLN A 41 -13.86 0.71 4.47
C GLN A 41 -14.30 2.08 3.98
N ILE A 42 -14.80 2.90 4.90
CA ILE A 42 -14.96 4.34 4.65
C ILE A 42 -13.61 5.01 4.95
N PRO A 43 -12.97 5.63 3.94
CA PRO A 43 -11.72 6.36 4.17
C PRO A 43 -11.90 7.48 5.20
N PRO A 44 -10.89 7.82 6.01
CA PRO A 44 -10.98 8.94 6.94
C PRO A 44 -11.06 10.28 6.17
N MET A 45 -11.59 11.31 6.83
CA MET A 45 -11.64 12.68 6.26
C MET A 45 -10.24 13.19 5.95
N TYR A 46 -9.27 12.89 6.81
CA TYR A 46 -7.86 13.20 6.59
C TYR A 46 -7.20 12.19 5.64
N SER A 47 -7.60 12.18 4.37
CA SER A 47 -7.03 11.33 3.33
C SER A 47 -6.66 12.10 2.06
N ALA A 48 -5.79 11.51 1.24
CA ALA A 48 -5.33 12.08 -0.03
C ALA A 48 -6.33 11.86 -1.19
N ILE A 49 -7.47 11.22 -0.93
CA ILE A 49 -8.52 11.01 -1.92
C ILE A 49 -9.02 12.36 -2.44
N LYS A 50 -9.32 12.43 -3.73
CA LYS A 50 -9.92 13.63 -4.34
C LYS A 50 -11.43 13.45 -4.51
N GLN A 51 -12.19 14.47 -4.15
CA GLN A 51 -13.62 14.58 -4.42
C GLN A 51 -13.90 15.99 -4.96
N GLY A 52 -14.53 16.10 -6.11
CA GLY A 52 -14.73 17.39 -6.79
C GLY A 52 -13.42 18.12 -7.13
N GLY A 53 -12.31 17.40 -7.31
CA GLY A 53 -11.00 17.95 -7.65
C GLY A 53 -10.13 18.42 -6.47
N LYS A 54 -10.69 18.52 -5.26
CA LYS A 54 -9.96 18.85 -4.02
C LYS A 54 -9.62 17.60 -3.22
N LYS A 55 -8.51 17.59 -2.47
CA LYS A 55 -8.17 16.46 -1.60
C LYS A 55 -8.97 16.53 -0.30
N LEU A 56 -9.38 15.39 0.25
CA LEU A 56 -10.23 15.36 1.45
C LEU A 56 -9.56 15.99 2.67
N TYR A 57 -8.24 15.82 2.85
CA TYR A 57 -7.53 16.49 3.95
C TYR A 57 -7.56 18.03 3.85
N GLU A 58 -7.70 18.60 2.64
CA GLU A 58 -7.79 20.06 2.46
C GLU A 58 -9.14 20.58 2.96
N LEU A 59 -10.21 19.81 2.72
CA LEU A 59 -11.56 20.09 3.22
C LEU A 59 -11.63 19.89 4.75
N ALA A 60 -11.05 18.81 5.27
CA ALA A 60 -11.02 18.53 6.70
C ALA A 60 -10.36 19.67 7.50
N ARG A 61 -9.24 20.21 7.01
CA ARG A 61 -8.56 21.37 7.62
C ARG A 61 -9.37 22.67 7.57
N GLN A 62 -10.39 22.74 6.72
CA GLN A 62 -11.33 23.85 6.63
C GLN A 62 -12.56 23.62 7.53
N GLY A 63 -12.61 22.51 8.28
CA GLY A 63 -13.78 22.09 9.05
C GLY A 63 -14.93 21.58 8.18
N GLU A 64 -14.68 21.32 6.89
CA GLU A 64 -15.68 20.82 5.96
C GLU A 64 -15.68 19.28 5.97
N THR A 65 -16.84 18.69 6.25
CA THR A 65 -17.05 17.24 6.16
C THR A 65 -17.80 16.90 4.88
N VAL A 66 -17.36 15.84 4.21
CA VAL A 66 -18.03 15.29 3.03
C VAL A 66 -18.35 13.82 3.18
N GLU A 67 -19.44 13.41 2.55
CA GLU A 67 -19.80 12.00 2.44
C GLU A 67 -18.78 11.27 1.54
N ARG A 68 -18.32 10.11 2.03
CA ARG A 68 -17.24 9.33 1.42
C ARG A 68 -17.77 7.93 1.13
N GLU A 69 -17.69 7.55 -0.14
CA GLU A 69 -18.04 6.21 -0.59
C GLU A 69 -17.10 5.16 0.04
N ALA A 70 -17.70 4.05 0.47
CA ALA A 70 -16.94 2.90 0.95
C ALA A 70 -16.12 2.29 -0.18
N ARG A 71 -14.92 1.81 0.13
CA ARG A 71 -14.01 1.15 -0.82
C ARG A 71 -13.75 -0.27 -0.38
N SER A 72 -13.76 -1.17 -1.35
CA SER A 72 -13.38 -2.56 -1.10
C SER A 72 -11.87 -2.65 -0.91
N VAL A 73 -11.47 -3.31 0.17
CA VAL A 73 -10.09 -3.66 0.49
C VAL A 73 -10.07 -5.08 1.04
N THR A 74 -8.94 -5.76 0.93
CA THR A 74 -8.76 -7.10 1.49
C THR A 74 -7.80 -7.03 2.67
N ILE A 75 -8.21 -7.55 3.82
CA ILE A 75 -7.33 -7.85 4.95
C ILE A 75 -6.95 -9.32 4.85
N HIS A 76 -5.69 -9.62 4.59
CA HIS A 76 -5.19 -10.98 4.43
C HIS A 76 -4.97 -11.66 5.79
N SER A 77 -4.49 -10.92 6.79
CA SER A 77 -4.33 -11.43 8.15
C SER A 77 -4.30 -10.31 9.19
N LEU A 78 -4.74 -10.65 10.40
CA LEU A 78 -4.67 -9.84 11.61
C LEU A 78 -4.09 -10.71 12.73
N GLU A 79 -3.07 -10.22 13.43
CA GLU A 79 -2.45 -10.90 14.56
C GLU A 79 -2.19 -9.89 15.68
N ILE A 80 -2.60 -10.22 16.91
CA ILE A 80 -2.28 -9.41 18.08
C ILE A 80 -0.83 -9.72 18.48
N LEU A 81 0.04 -8.73 18.43
CA LEU A 81 1.46 -8.87 18.81
C LEU A 81 1.67 -8.65 20.30
N SER A 82 0.96 -7.70 20.89
CA SER A 82 1.04 -7.39 22.31
C SER A 82 -0.27 -6.81 22.82
N TRP A 83 -0.53 -7.02 24.12
CA TRP A 83 -1.71 -6.52 24.82
C TRP A 83 -1.28 -5.76 26.08
N ASN A 84 -1.53 -4.45 26.10
CA ASN A 84 -1.17 -3.52 27.15
C ASN A 84 -2.35 -2.58 27.43
N ALA A 85 -3.47 -3.15 27.89
CA ALA A 85 -4.76 -2.44 27.98
C ALA A 85 -4.64 -1.02 28.58
N PRO A 86 -5.30 -0.01 27.98
CA PRO A 86 -6.26 -0.13 26.86
C PRO A 86 -5.61 -0.17 25.47
N ASP A 87 -4.28 -0.26 25.39
CA ASP A 87 -3.52 -0.31 24.14
C ASP A 87 -3.17 -1.75 23.75
N PHE A 88 -3.05 -1.98 22.44
CA PHE A 88 -2.62 -3.26 21.89
C PHE A 88 -2.02 -3.05 20.50
N GLU A 89 -1.17 -3.97 20.09
CA GLU A 89 -0.50 -3.93 18.79
C GLU A 89 -1.07 -4.98 17.85
N LEU A 90 -1.36 -4.58 16.62
CA LEU A 90 -1.81 -5.46 15.54
C LEU A 90 -0.78 -5.51 14.42
N LEU A 91 -0.39 -6.72 14.02
CA LEU A 91 0.23 -6.96 12.73
C LEU A 91 -0.86 -7.15 11.68
N VAL A 92 -0.83 -6.31 10.65
CA VAL A 92 -1.83 -6.29 9.59
C VAL A 92 -1.18 -6.57 8.24
N THR A 93 -1.64 -7.62 7.56
CA THR A 93 -1.34 -7.83 6.14
C THR A 93 -2.56 -7.49 5.32
N CYS A 94 -2.46 -6.55 4.39
CA CYS A 94 -3.62 -6.04 3.65
C CYS A 94 -3.27 -5.65 2.21
N SER A 95 -4.31 -5.50 1.39
CA SER A 95 -4.23 -4.96 0.04
C SER A 95 -3.83 -3.48 0.02
N SER A 96 -3.47 -2.96 -1.15
CA SER A 96 -3.22 -1.52 -1.33
C SER A 96 -4.48 -0.70 -1.07
N GLY A 97 -4.32 0.48 -0.45
CA GLY A 97 -5.42 1.43 -0.24
C GLY A 97 -6.22 1.20 1.05
N THR A 98 -5.87 0.19 1.84
CA THR A 98 -6.39 -0.01 3.20
C THR A 98 -5.97 1.16 4.11
N TYR A 99 -6.93 1.70 4.85
CA TYR A 99 -6.68 2.72 5.86
C TYR A 99 -6.59 2.06 7.23
N ILE A 100 -5.38 1.93 7.77
CA ILE A 100 -5.16 1.34 9.11
C ILE A 100 -5.84 2.18 10.22
N ARG A 101 -5.95 3.50 10.03
CA ARG A 101 -6.72 4.38 10.92
C ARG A 101 -8.21 4.05 10.93
N SER A 102 -8.82 3.83 9.76
CA SER A 102 -10.20 3.35 9.69
C SER A 102 -10.34 1.97 10.31
N LEU A 103 -9.40 1.05 10.09
CA LEU A 103 -9.43 -0.27 10.71
C LEU A 103 -9.42 -0.17 12.25
N ALA A 104 -8.55 0.66 12.83
CA ALA A 104 -8.50 0.88 14.26
C ALA A 104 -9.85 1.45 14.77
N TYR A 105 -10.37 2.48 14.12
CA TYR A 105 -11.68 3.05 14.42
C TYR A 105 -12.80 2.00 14.37
N ASP A 106 -12.91 1.26 13.27
CA ASP A 106 -13.97 0.27 13.03
C ASP A 106 -13.91 -0.88 14.06
N ILE A 107 -12.71 -1.32 14.45
CA ILE A 107 -12.51 -2.29 15.55
C ILE A 107 -13.06 -1.72 16.86
N GLY A 108 -12.75 -0.46 17.17
CA GLY A 108 -13.27 0.24 18.34
C GLY A 108 -14.80 0.37 18.34
N GLU A 109 -15.39 0.71 17.19
CA GLU A 109 -16.85 0.78 17.01
C GLU A 109 -17.51 -0.59 17.21
N ALA A 110 -16.91 -1.66 16.70
CA ALA A 110 -17.41 -3.01 16.89
C ALA A 110 -17.38 -3.48 18.36
N LEU A 111 -16.42 -2.99 19.15
CA LEU A 111 -16.37 -3.19 20.60
C LEU A 111 -17.34 -2.28 21.36
N GLY A 112 -17.93 -1.28 20.71
CA GLY A 112 -18.87 -0.33 21.31
C GLY A 112 -18.23 0.74 22.18
N ILE A 113 -16.89 0.84 22.19
CA ILE A 113 -16.13 1.79 23.04
C ILE A 113 -15.24 2.74 22.22
N GLY A 114 -15.17 2.56 20.91
CA GLY A 114 -14.30 3.35 20.04
C GLY A 114 -12.80 3.06 20.21
N ALA A 115 -12.04 3.54 19.25
CA ALA A 115 -10.59 3.48 19.23
C ALA A 115 -10.02 4.48 18.21
N TYR A 116 -8.74 4.77 18.36
CA TYR A 116 -7.94 5.53 17.41
C TYR A 116 -6.55 4.91 17.30
N LEU A 117 -5.83 5.23 16.23
CA LEU A 117 -4.48 4.74 16.00
C LEU A 117 -3.44 5.60 16.73
N THR A 118 -2.71 5.02 17.68
CA THR A 118 -1.67 5.73 18.44
C THR A 118 -0.30 5.74 17.75
N GLY A 119 0.01 4.68 16.99
CA GLY A 119 1.27 4.54 16.25
C GLY A 119 1.11 3.61 15.05
N LEU A 120 1.96 3.80 14.04
CA LEU A 120 1.94 3.01 12.81
C LEU A 120 3.35 2.84 12.24
N VAL A 121 3.73 1.60 11.94
CA VAL A 121 4.94 1.28 11.20
C VAL A 121 4.58 0.39 10.02
N ARG A 122 4.90 0.86 8.81
CA ARG A 122 4.78 0.01 7.61
C ARG A 122 6.05 -0.83 7.49
N THR A 123 5.96 -2.09 7.93
CA THR A 123 7.09 -3.04 7.91
C THR A 123 7.41 -3.57 6.52
N ARG A 124 6.44 -3.57 5.59
CA ARG A 124 6.62 -4.11 4.24
C ARG A 124 5.71 -3.44 3.20
N SER A 125 6.18 -3.33 1.97
CA SER A 125 5.40 -2.95 0.78
C SER A 125 5.88 -3.78 -0.41
N GLY A 126 5.06 -4.75 -0.86
CA GLY A 126 5.48 -5.68 -1.91
C GLY A 126 6.72 -6.47 -1.50
N SER A 127 7.79 -6.42 -2.30
CA SER A 127 9.09 -7.03 -2.00
C SER A 127 9.97 -6.20 -1.06
N PHE A 128 9.61 -4.94 -0.80
CA PHE A 128 10.43 -4.03 0.01
C PHE A 128 10.08 -4.13 1.49
N THR A 129 11.08 -4.34 2.34
CA THR A 129 10.90 -4.45 3.79
C THR A 129 11.60 -3.32 4.53
N VAL A 130 11.12 -3.00 5.74
CA VAL A 130 11.67 -1.90 6.55
C VAL A 130 13.09 -2.20 7.04
N GLU A 131 13.46 -3.47 7.19
CA GLU A 131 14.82 -3.88 7.58
C GLU A 131 15.85 -3.54 6.50
N ASN A 132 15.41 -3.44 5.24
CA ASN A 132 16.23 -3.02 4.11
C ASN A 132 16.10 -1.52 3.81
N ALA A 133 15.29 -0.78 4.58
CA ALA A 133 15.13 0.65 4.39
C ALA A 133 16.33 1.41 4.97
N LEU A 134 16.72 2.49 4.31
CA LEU A 134 17.72 3.41 4.81
C LEU A 134 17.07 4.53 5.61
N ASN A 135 17.67 4.88 6.74
CA ASN A 135 17.29 6.08 7.46
C ASN A 135 17.64 7.32 6.62
N LEU A 136 16.72 8.28 6.55
CA LEU A 136 16.91 9.49 5.75
C LEU A 136 18.05 10.36 6.28
N ASP A 137 18.20 10.49 7.59
CA ASP A 137 19.25 11.32 8.18
C ASP A 137 20.63 10.72 7.91
N ASP A 138 20.77 9.40 8.02
CA ASP A 138 22.01 8.69 7.69
C ASP A 138 22.36 8.87 6.20
N LEU A 139 21.36 8.77 5.32
CA LEU A 139 21.53 8.98 3.88
C LEU A 139 21.96 10.41 3.54
N LEU A 140 21.39 11.42 4.21
CA LEU A 140 21.71 12.83 3.98
C LEU A 140 23.08 13.24 4.55
N GLN A 141 23.59 12.50 5.54
CA GLN A 141 24.90 12.74 6.16
C GLN A 141 26.03 11.96 5.48
N ALA A 142 25.71 10.97 4.66
CA ALA A 142 26.71 10.21 3.92
C ALA A 142 27.38 11.09 2.84
N ASP A 143 28.70 10.97 2.71
CA ASP A 143 29.47 11.57 1.60
C ASP A 143 29.33 10.75 0.30
N GLU A 144 28.62 9.61 0.35
CA GLU A 144 28.37 8.73 -0.79
C GLU A 144 27.25 9.27 -1.68
N ASP A 145 27.37 9.05 -2.99
CA ASP A 145 26.32 9.40 -3.94
C ASP A 145 25.08 8.52 -3.70
N PHE A 146 23.90 9.15 -3.56
CA PHE A 146 22.63 8.46 -3.36
C PHE A 146 22.35 7.38 -4.41
N SER A 147 22.94 7.50 -5.61
CA SER A 147 22.84 6.52 -6.68
C SER A 147 23.32 5.13 -6.28
N ALA A 148 24.26 5.02 -5.32
CA ALA A 148 24.74 3.76 -4.77
C ALA A 148 23.66 2.97 -4.00
N HIS A 149 22.62 3.66 -3.53
CA HIS A 149 21.51 3.06 -2.77
C HIS A 149 20.27 2.80 -3.62
N LEU A 150 20.30 3.14 -4.91
CA LEU A 150 19.17 2.90 -5.80
C LEU A 150 19.08 1.42 -6.16
N LEU A 151 17.88 0.87 -5.98
CA LEU A 151 17.56 -0.46 -6.45
C LEU A 151 17.24 -0.43 -7.96
N PRO A 152 17.66 -1.44 -8.74
CA PRO A 152 17.23 -1.55 -10.13
C PRO A 152 15.71 -1.54 -10.24
N PRO A 153 15.12 -0.89 -11.26
CA PRO A 153 13.66 -0.89 -11.46
C PRO A 153 13.06 -2.30 -11.53
N LEU A 154 13.83 -3.28 -12.00
CA LEU A 154 13.43 -4.68 -12.08
C LEU A 154 13.13 -5.29 -10.69
N THR A 155 13.73 -4.78 -9.61
CA THR A 155 13.45 -5.23 -8.24
C THR A 155 11.99 -4.97 -7.83
N ALA A 156 11.38 -3.89 -8.34
CA ALA A 156 9.96 -3.61 -8.11
C ALA A 156 9.03 -4.51 -8.93
N LEU A 157 9.56 -5.20 -9.93
CA LEU A 157 8.84 -6.06 -10.88
C LEU A 157 9.35 -7.51 -10.79
N ALA A 158 9.94 -7.91 -9.66
CA ALA A 158 10.60 -9.21 -9.51
C ALA A 158 9.66 -10.40 -9.73
N ASP A 159 8.36 -10.22 -9.45
CA ASP A 159 7.33 -11.25 -9.64
C ASP A 159 6.74 -11.27 -11.06
N TRP A 160 7.22 -10.39 -11.96
CA TRP A 160 6.71 -10.30 -13.33
C TRP A 160 7.46 -11.23 -14.27
N GLN A 161 6.77 -11.70 -15.30
CA GLN A 161 7.37 -12.52 -16.36
C GLN A 161 8.44 -11.72 -17.10
N ILE A 162 9.64 -12.28 -17.20
CA ILE A 162 10.74 -11.71 -17.98
C ILE A 162 10.66 -12.23 -19.42
N VAL A 163 10.70 -11.30 -20.38
CA VAL A 163 10.82 -11.56 -21.81
C VAL A 163 12.20 -11.10 -22.26
N PRO A 164 13.17 -12.01 -22.47
CA PRO A 164 14.47 -11.65 -23.00
C PRO A 164 14.33 -11.10 -24.43
N VAL A 165 14.88 -9.90 -24.68
CA VAL A 165 14.82 -9.27 -26.01
C VAL A 165 16.13 -9.45 -26.76
N LYS A 166 16.04 -9.79 -28.04
CA LYS A 166 17.18 -9.84 -28.96
C LYS A 166 17.45 -8.46 -29.54
N ASP A 167 18.67 -8.19 -29.98
CA ASP A 167 19.09 -6.90 -30.56
C ASP A 167 18.15 -6.42 -31.69
N GLU A 168 17.69 -7.33 -32.53
CA GLU A 168 16.76 -7.07 -33.64
C GLU A 168 15.38 -6.55 -33.16
N GLN A 169 14.97 -6.94 -31.95
CA GLN A 169 13.70 -6.57 -31.34
C GLN A 169 13.77 -5.25 -30.57
N ILE A 170 14.95 -4.85 -30.09
CA ILE A 170 15.14 -3.64 -29.27
C ILE A 170 14.62 -2.41 -30.03
N GLN A 171 15.06 -2.21 -31.27
CA GLN A 171 14.62 -1.06 -32.08
C GLN A 171 13.13 -1.11 -32.41
N ALA A 172 12.54 -2.31 -32.55
CA ALA A 172 11.11 -2.44 -32.75
C ALA A 172 10.33 -1.98 -31.50
N ILE A 173 10.75 -2.43 -30.31
CA ILE A 173 10.14 -2.08 -29.03
C ILE A 173 10.25 -0.58 -28.74
N ILE A 174 11.44 0.02 -28.94
CA ILE A 174 11.66 1.46 -28.74
C ILE A 174 10.71 2.29 -29.63
N GLN A 175 10.43 1.82 -30.84
CA GLN A 175 9.51 2.46 -31.78
C GLN A 175 8.03 2.09 -31.54
N GLY A 176 7.72 1.39 -30.45
CA GLY A 176 6.35 1.00 -30.10
C GLY A 176 5.76 -0.14 -30.94
N ARG A 177 6.58 -0.87 -31.71
CA ARG A 177 6.13 -2.00 -32.52
C ARG A 177 6.04 -3.26 -31.67
N SER A 178 5.01 -4.06 -31.93
CA SER A 178 4.82 -5.33 -31.23
C SER A 178 5.87 -6.37 -31.64
N ILE A 179 6.22 -7.25 -30.71
CA ILE A 179 7.03 -8.44 -30.96
C ILE A 179 6.18 -9.71 -30.80
N PRO A 180 6.54 -10.83 -31.42
CA PRO A 180 5.83 -12.09 -31.21
C PRO A 180 5.82 -12.49 -29.74
N ASN A 181 4.66 -12.90 -29.23
CA ASN A 181 4.55 -13.57 -27.95
C ASN A 181 4.57 -15.08 -28.20
N MET A 182 5.62 -15.75 -27.73
CA MET A 182 5.77 -17.21 -27.82
C MET A 182 5.29 -17.92 -26.55
N ASP A 183 4.78 -17.15 -25.57
CA ASP A 183 4.47 -17.62 -24.23
C ASP A 183 2.96 -17.61 -23.97
N ASP A 184 2.48 -18.69 -23.36
CA ASP A 184 1.06 -18.90 -23.05
C ASP A 184 0.67 -18.36 -21.66
N SER A 185 1.55 -17.56 -21.05
CA SER A 185 1.35 -16.97 -19.72
C SER A 185 -0.02 -16.29 -19.58
N ALA A 186 -0.68 -16.53 -18.45
CA ALA A 186 -1.96 -15.92 -18.10
C ALA A 186 -1.82 -14.43 -17.75
N ASN A 187 -0.60 -13.93 -17.52
CA ASN A 187 -0.39 -12.53 -17.16
C ASN A 187 -0.53 -11.61 -18.39
N ASP A 188 -1.30 -10.54 -18.21
CA ASP A 188 -1.48 -9.51 -19.24
C ASP A 188 -0.25 -8.62 -19.43
N TYR A 189 0.70 -8.66 -18.49
CA TYR A 189 1.91 -7.85 -18.54
C TYR A 189 3.18 -8.67 -18.29
N ALA A 190 4.27 -8.19 -18.90
CA ALA A 190 5.62 -8.74 -18.77
C ALA A 190 6.67 -7.62 -18.83
N VAL A 191 7.90 -7.93 -18.45
CA VAL A 191 9.05 -7.02 -18.55
C VAL A 191 9.99 -7.48 -19.65
N ALA A 192 10.27 -6.61 -20.62
CA ALA A 192 11.29 -6.81 -21.65
C ALA A 192 12.66 -6.48 -21.07
N VAL A 193 13.58 -7.43 -21.10
CA VAL A 193 14.92 -7.30 -20.51
C VAL A 193 15.99 -7.59 -21.57
N GLU A 194 16.95 -6.68 -21.70
CA GLU A 194 18.09 -6.81 -22.60
C GLU A 194 19.08 -7.89 -22.13
N SER A 195 20.02 -8.28 -23.00
CA SER A 195 21.02 -9.31 -22.70
C SER A 195 21.96 -8.94 -21.55
N ASP A 196 22.15 -7.64 -21.28
CA ASP A 196 22.93 -7.10 -20.17
C ASP A 196 22.12 -7.01 -18.85
N GLY A 197 20.86 -7.46 -18.85
CA GLY A 197 19.98 -7.43 -17.69
C GLY A 197 19.21 -6.12 -17.50
N HIS A 198 19.31 -5.17 -18.45
CA HIS A 198 18.60 -3.90 -18.33
C HIS A 198 17.12 -4.00 -18.70
N LEU A 199 16.27 -3.28 -17.94
CA LEU A 199 14.84 -3.17 -18.25
C LEU A 199 14.64 -2.23 -19.44
N LEU A 200 14.19 -2.79 -20.57
CA LEU A 200 13.88 -2.01 -21.78
C LEU A 200 12.44 -1.49 -21.79
N ALA A 201 11.47 -2.33 -21.41
CA ALA A 201 10.06 -1.97 -21.50
C ALA A 201 9.17 -2.81 -20.57
N ILE A 202 8.02 -2.25 -20.23
CA ILE A 202 6.85 -3.03 -19.83
C ILE A 202 6.05 -3.36 -21.09
N LEU A 203 5.72 -4.63 -21.26
CA LEU A 203 4.96 -5.17 -22.36
C LEU A 203 3.54 -5.50 -21.89
N GLU A 204 2.56 -5.28 -22.76
CA GLU A 204 1.17 -5.69 -22.59
C GLU A 204 0.82 -6.77 -23.63
N LYS A 205 0.16 -7.83 -23.19
CA LYS A 205 -0.27 -8.95 -24.04
C LYS A 205 -1.38 -8.49 -24.96
N ARG A 206 -1.20 -8.70 -26.27
CA ARG A 206 -2.18 -8.39 -27.33
C ARG A 206 -2.29 -9.59 -28.26
N GLY A 207 -3.15 -10.54 -27.89
CA GLY A 207 -3.29 -11.81 -28.59
C GLY A 207 -1.96 -12.57 -28.60
N ALA A 208 -1.46 -12.90 -29.79
CA ALA A 208 -0.18 -13.59 -30.00
C ALA A 208 1.03 -12.64 -30.06
N SER A 209 0.92 -11.43 -29.53
CA SER A 209 1.99 -10.43 -29.55
C SER A 209 2.14 -9.71 -28.22
N TRP A 210 3.36 -9.24 -27.94
CA TRP A 210 3.64 -8.29 -26.89
C TRP A 210 3.71 -6.89 -27.50
N LYS A 211 2.92 -5.95 -26.97
CA LYS A 211 2.99 -4.54 -27.36
C LYS A 211 3.70 -3.74 -26.27
N PRO A 212 4.63 -2.82 -26.62
CA PRO A 212 5.21 -1.92 -25.63
C PRO A 212 4.13 -1.05 -24.98
N HIS A 213 3.96 -1.19 -23.68
CA HIS A 213 3.08 -0.33 -22.86
C HIS A 213 3.85 0.87 -22.33
N LYS A 214 5.08 0.65 -21.87
CA LYS A 214 6.02 1.68 -21.42
C LYS A 214 7.42 1.29 -21.86
N VAL A 215 8.14 2.21 -22.50
CA VAL A 215 9.56 2.03 -22.86
C VAL A 215 10.41 2.88 -21.91
N PHE A 216 11.53 2.33 -21.47
CA PHE A 216 12.56 3.00 -20.69
C PHE A 216 13.76 3.19 -21.62
N ILE A 217 14.02 4.43 -22.02
CA ILE A 217 15.11 4.76 -22.93
C ILE A 217 16.32 5.12 -22.08
N ARG A 218 17.50 4.59 -22.43
CA ARG A 218 18.78 5.07 -21.89
C ARG A 218 19.13 6.39 -22.58
N ASP A 219 19.46 7.40 -21.78
CA ASP A 219 20.09 8.64 -22.27
C ASP A 219 21.53 8.36 -22.76
#